data_AF-A0A1C3TU39-F1
#
_entry.id   AF-A0A1C3TU39-F1
#
_cell.length_a   1.000
_cell.length_b   1.000
_cell.length_c   1.000
_cell.angle_alpha   90.00
_cell.angle_beta   90.00
_cell.angle_gamma   90.00
#
_symmetry.space_group_name_H-M   'P 1'
#
loop_
_entity.id
_entity.type
_entity.pdbx_description
1 polymer ?
#
loop_
_entity_poly.entity_id
_entity_poly.type
_entity_poly.pdbx_seq_one_letter_code
_entity_poly.pdbx_strand_id
1 'polypeptide(L)'
;MKAGGDLIAAAGHDLNVTSVLGESTTTTDHSRQGKTKVTTTTTTQYIDQQALTAGGNLILSAGNDVNLVAAKLDAGNGLAVVAGHDLNSTTLTTVDSSDTLETRKRFKQTTSTRDETVHGTDFTAGSDIALQAGHDVNLTAAQVYSETGGVAVTAGHDVNLLAAQEQHDAEQDMQKKKKGFLSSKTTTTHDEWHDSTAVATTLSGDSVQIAAGNNVLLQGAQVAGTGDVVLAAGNNLTLETIQNAHS
;
A
#
# COMPACT_ATOMS: atom_id res chain seq x y z
N MET A 1 -17.62 -6.62 7.14
CA MET A 1 -18.39 -7.11 8.31
C MET A 1 -18.37 -6.04 9.40
N LYS A 2 -19.50 -5.76 10.06
CA LYS A 2 -19.56 -4.76 11.13
C LYS A 2 -20.38 -5.27 12.33
N ALA A 3 -19.84 -5.14 13.53
CA ALA A 3 -20.54 -5.39 14.80
C ALA A 3 -20.55 -4.12 15.66
N GLY A 4 -21.66 -3.88 16.38
CA GLY A 4 -21.78 -2.75 17.31
C GLY A 4 -21.07 -2.95 18.65
N GLY A 5 -20.68 -4.18 18.98
CA GLY A 5 -19.87 -4.54 20.13
C GLY A 5 -18.65 -5.34 19.66
N ASP A 6 -18.33 -6.41 20.36
CA ASP A 6 -17.20 -7.27 20.00
C ASP A 6 -17.48 -8.06 18.71
N LEU A 7 -16.41 -8.29 17.94
CA LEU A 7 -16.40 -9.15 16.76
C LEU A 7 -15.31 -10.21 16.93
N ILE A 8 -15.68 -11.48 16.78
CA ILE A 8 -14.73 -12.60 16.80
C ILE A 8 -14.85 -13.35 15.47
N ALA A 9 -13.75 -13.45 14.73
CA ALA A 9 -13.61 -14.28 13.55
C ALA A 9 -12.60 -15.39 13.84
N ALA A 10 -13.07 -16.64 13.88
CA ALA A 10 -12.25 -17.79 14.21
C ALA A 10 -12.30 -18.87 13.13
N ALA A 11 -11.14 -19.45 12.80
CA ALA A 11 -11.01 -20.55 11.87
C ALA A 11 -10.15 -21.68 12.46
N GLY A 12 -10.53 -22.94 12.23
CA GLY A 12 -9.74 -24.09 12.70
C GLY A 12 -8.45 -24.32 11.90
N HIS A 13 -8.33 -23.72 10.72
CA HIS A 13 -7.15 -23.79 9.85
C HIS A 13 -6.71 -22.36 9.53
N ASP A 14 -7.12 -21.81 8.40
CA ASP A 14 -6.71 -20.47 7.97
C ASP A 14 -7.87 -19.47 8.02
N LEU A 15 -7.57 -18.22 8.40
CA LEU A 15 -8.49 -17.10 8.32
C LEU A 15 -8.00 -16.12 7.26
N ASN A 16 -8.83 -15.84 6.25
CA ASN A 16 -8.46 -14.95 5.15
C ASN A 16 -9.37 -13.71 5.14
N VAL A 17 -8.77 -12.52 5.14
CA VAL A 17 -9.44 -11.25 4.89
C VAL A 17 -8.75 -10.60 3.69
N THR A 18 -9.31 -10.79 2.51
CA THR A 18 -8.63 -10.49 1.25
C THR A 18 -9.42 -9.46 0.46
N SER A 19 -8.90 -8.24 0.39
CA SER A 19 -9.35 -7.24 -0.58
C SER A 19 -8.95 -7.66 -1.99
N VAL A 20 -9.71 -7.20 -2.97
CA VAL A 20 -9.47 -7.48 -4.39
C VAL A 20 -9.52 -6.18 -5.18
N LEU A 21 -8.95 -6.20 -6.40
CA LEU A 21 -9.19 -5.12 -7.34
C LEU A 21 -10.68 -5.06 -7.65
N GLY A 22 -11.25 -3.88 -7.45
CA GLY A 22 -12.65 -3.59 -7.71
C GLY A 22 -12.85 -3.13 -9.15
N GLU A 23 -13.82 -2.23 -9.32
CA GLU A 23 -14.10 -1.64 -10.62
C GLU A 23 -12.90 -0.82 -11.13
N SER A 24 -12.75 -0.78 -12.45
CA SER A 24 -11.90 0.20 -13.12
C SER A 24 -12.77 1.10 -13.99
N THR A 25 -12.58 2.40 -13.86
CA THR A 25 -13.35 3.40 -14.62
C THR A 25 -12.44 4.08 -15.62
N THR A 26 -12.84 4.06 -16.89
CA THR A 26 -12.17 4.82 -17.96
C THR A 26 -13.06 5.97 -18.40
N THR A 27 -12.55 7.19 -18.30
CA THR A 27 -13.22 8.41 -18.80
C THR A 27 -12.40 9.00 -19.94
N THR A 28 -13.08 9.48 -20.98
CA THR A 28 -12.43 10.20 -22.09
C THR A 28 -13.04 11.57 -22.25
N ASP A 29 -12.21 12.59 -22.05
CA ASP A 29 -12.58 13.98 -22.20
C ASP A 29 -12.02 14.56 -23.49
N HIS A 30 -12.84 15.38 -24.14
CA HIS A 30 -12.46 16.09 -25.35
C HIS A 30 -12.57 17.60 -25.13
N SER A 31 -11.46 18.31 -25.33
CA SER A 31 -11.41 19.76 -25.31
C SER A 31 -10.93 20.32 -26.63
N ARG A 32 -11.44 21.49 -26.99
CA ARG A 32 -11.02 22.21 -28.19
C ARG A 32 -10.93 23.70 -27.92
N GLN A 33 -9.73 24.24 -28.03
CA GLN A 33 -9.49 25.68 -28.03
C GLN A 33 -8.94 26.12 -29.40
N GLY A 34 -9.80 26.76 -30.20
CA GLY A 34 -9.45 27.19 -31.56
C GLY A 34 -9.10 26.02 -32.48
N LYS A 35 -7.80 25.88 -32.82
CA LYS A 35 -7.26 24.81 -33.68
C LYS A 35 -6.58 23.68 -32.92
N THR A 36 -6.43 23.85 -31.61
CA THR A 36 -5.88 22.83 -30.72
C THR A 36 -7.02 21.93 -30.27
N LYS A 37 -6.85 20.62 -30.44
CA LYS A 37 -7.73 19.59 -29.92
C LYS A 37 -6.93 18.80 -28.89
N VAL A 38 -7.54 18.56 -27.74
CA VAL A 38 -6.98 17.72 -26.68
C VAL A 38 -7.98 16.60 -26.44
N THR A 39 -7.50 15.37 -26.42
CA THR A 39 -8.24 14.22 -25.93
C THR A 39 -7.46 13.67 -24.75
N THR A 40 -8.10 13.54 -23.59
CA THR A 40 -7.50 12.92 -22.41
C THR A 40 -8.32 11.69 -22.07
N THR A 41 -7.68 10.54 -22.03
CA THR A 41 -8.29 9.28 -21.57
C THR A 41 -7.63 8.92 -20.24
N THR A 42 -8.41 8.87 -19.18
CA THR A 42 -7.93 8.49 -17.85
C THR A 42 -8.60 7.20 -17.43
N THR A 43 -7.82 6.23 -16.96
CA THR A 43 -8.30 5.01 -16.34
C THR A 43 -7.86 5.02 -14.88
N THR A 44 -8.82 4.91 -13.96
CA THR A 44 -8.58 4.79 -12.53
C THR A 44 -8.99 3.40 -12.06
N GLN A 45 -8.20 2.81 -11.17
CA GLN A 45 -8.50 1.51 -10.56
C GLN A 45 -8.87 1.67 -9.08
N TYR A 46 -9.88 0.93 -8.65
CA TYR A 46 -10.33 0.94 -7.26
C TYR A 46 -10.07 -0.42 -6.60
N ILE A 47 -10.09 -0.44 -5.26
CA ILE A 47 -10.09 -1.67 -4.47
C ILE A 47 -11.46 -1.91 -3.86
N ASP A 48 -11.92 -3.15 -3.88
CA ASP A 48 -13.05 -3.61 -3.08
C ASP A 48 -12.52 -4.06 -1.71
N GLN A 49 -12.23 -3.07 -0.86
CA GLN A 49 -11.58 -3.28 0.43
C GLN A 49 -12.45 -4.12 1.36
N GLN A 50 -11.90 -5.22 1.88
CA GLN A 50 -12.55 -6.02 2.92
C GLN A 50 -12.27 -5.41 4.29
N ALA A 51 -13.34 -4.98 4.95
CA ALA A 51 -13.29 -4.37 6.26
C ALA A 51 -13.96 -5.23 7.34
N LEU A 52 -13.32 -5.38 8.50
CA LEU A 52 -13.89 -5.91 9.73
C LEU A 52 -13.91 -4.79 10.76
N THR A 53 -15.10 -4.41 11.21
CA THR A 53 -15.28 -3.33 12.18
C THR A 53 -16.00 -3.85 13.42
N ALA A 54 -15.45 -3.59 14.60
CA ALA A 54 -16.06 -3.89 15.89
C ALA A 54 -16.21 -2.59 16.70
N GLY A 55 -17.38 -2.35 17.28
CA GLY A 55 -17.57 -1.24 18.24
C GLY A 55 -16.86 -1.48 19.58
N GLY A 56 -16.57 -2.75 19.89
CA GLY A 56 -15.76 -3.16 21.03
C GLY A 56 -14.42 -3.75 20.57
N ASN A 57 -14.13 -4.97 21.00
CA ASN A 57 -12.91 -5.68 20.63
C ASN A 57 -13.06 -6.41 19.29
N LEU A 58 -12.01 -6.44 18.49
CA LEU A 58 -11.91 -7.26 17.28
C LEU A 58 -10.88 -8.37 17.48
N ILE A 59 -11.30 -9.62 17.39
CA ILE A 59 -10.43 -10.78 17.53
C ILE A 59 -10.46 -11.61 16.26
N LEU A 60 -9.30 -11.81 15.64
CA LEU A 60 -9.07 -12.74 14.55
C LEU A 60 -8.23 -13.90 15.09
N SER A 61 -8.69 -15.13 14.92
CA SER A 61 -7.97 -16.31 15.38
C SER A 61 -7.98 -17.43 14.34
N ALA A 62 -6.82 -17.99 14.06
CA ALA A 62 -6.66 -19.12 13.14
C ALA A 62 -5.82 -20.21 13.79
N GLY A 63 -6.18 -21.49 13.54
CA GLY A 63 -5.39 -22.64 13.98
C GLY A 63 -4.02 -22.72 13.30
N ASN A 64 -3.93 -22.22 12.07
CA ASN A 64 -2.69 -22.09 11.30
C ASN A 64 -2.47 -20.61 11.00
N ASP A 65 -2.93 -20.11 9.84
CA ASP A 65 -2.50 -18.82 9.33
C ASP A 65 -3.61 -17.78 9.33
N VAL A 66 -3.26 -16.52 9.61
CA VAL A 66 -4.11 -15.37 9.32
C VAL A 66 -3.52 -14.63 8.13
N ASN A 67 -4.24 -14.60 7.00
CA ASN A 67 -3.80 -13.93 5.78
C ASN A 67 -4.68 -12.70 5.51
N LEU A 68 -4.03 -11.55 5.40
CA LEU A 68 -4.63 -10.25 5.19
C LEU A 68 -4.05 -9.67 3.90
N VAL A 69 -4.92 -9.22 2.99
CA VAL A 69 -4.51 -8.58 1.74
C VAL A 69 -5.21 -7.24 1.66
N ALA A 70 -4.46 -6.15 1.82
CA ALA A 70 -4.98 -4.79 1.84
C ALA A 70 -6.28 -4.63 2.67
N ALA A 71 -6.36 -5.32 3.81
CA ALA A 71 -7.58 -5.41 4.61
C ALA A 71 -7.72 -4.20 5.54
N LYS A 72 -8.92 -3.96 6.06
CA LYS A 72 -9.17 -2.96 7.10
C LYS A 72 -9.70 -3.61 8.35
N LEU A 73 -8.93 -3.59 9.42
CA LEU A 73 -9.32 -4.09 10.74
C LEU A 73 -9.48 -2.89 11.68
N ASP A 74 -10.69 -2.67 12.17
CA ASP A 74 -11.05 -1.48 12.95
C ASP A 74 -11.79 -1.88 14.24
N ALA A 75 -11.15 -1.66 15.39
CA ALA A 75 -11.67 -1.98 16.71
C ALA A 75 -11.90 -0.71 17.53
N GLY A 76 -13.09 -0.54 18.09
CA GLY A 76 -13.37 0.55 19.02
C GLY A 76 -12.57 0.47 20.33
N ASN A 77 -12.20 -0.74 20.76
CA ASN A 77 -11.36 -1.00 21.92
C ASN A 77 -10.07 -1.72 21.51
N GLY A 78 -9.89 -3.00 21.86
CA GLY A 78 -8.69 -3.78 21.55
C GLY A 78 -8.80 -4.56 20.24
N LEU A 79 -7.67 -4.73 19.55
CA LEU A 79 -7.52 -5.57 18.37
C LEU A 79 -6.55 -6.71 18.69
N ALA A 80 -6.99 -7.95 18.49
CA ALA A 80 -6.12 -9.12 18.62
C ALA A 80 -6.15 -9.94 17.33
N VAL A 81 -4.98 -10.28 16.81
CA VAL A 81 -4.80 -11.22 15.70
C VAL A 81 -3.88 -12.33 16.16
N VAL A 82 -4.41 -13.56 16.19
CA VAL A 82 -3.70 -14.73 16.73
C VAL A 82 -3.67 -15.83 15.67
N ALA A 83 -2.47 -16.10 15.15
CA ALA A 83 -2.20 -17.21 14.24
C ALA A 83 -1.45 -18.32 14.96
N GLY A 84 -1.84 -19.58 14.74
CA GLY A 84 -1.10 -20.73 15.27
C GLY A 84 0.26 -20.94 14.59
N HIS A 85 0.39 -20.56 13.32
CA HIS A 85 1.63 -20.53 12.56
C HIS A 85 1.96 -19.09 12.17
N ASP A 86 1.42 -18.56 11.07
CA ASP A 86 1.88 -17.29 10.50
C ASP A 86 0.79 -16.22 10.41
N LEU A 87 1.17 -14.96 10.68
CA LEU A 87 0.37 -13.78 10.36
C LEU A 87 0.97 -13.09 9.14
N ASN A 88 0.26 -13.10 8.03
CA ASN A 88 0.71 -12.51 6.77
C ASN A 88 -0.17 -11.33 6.37
N SER A 89 0.39 -10.12 6.34
CA SER A 89 -0.23 -8.91 5.78
C SER A 89 0.50 -8.50 4.51
N THR A 90 -0.18 -8.69 3.38
CA THR A 90 0.32 -8.35 2.05
C THR A 90 -0.47 -7.20 1.44
N THR A 91 0.04 -6.69 0.33
CA THR A 91 -0.47 -5.48 -0.31
C THR A 91 -1.31 -5.79 -1.53
N LEU A 92 -2.05 -4.78 -1.98
CA LEU A 92 -2.73 -4.75 -3.27
C LEU A 92 -2.37 -3.43 -3.96
N THR A 93 -1.99 -3.47 -5.24
CA THR A 93 -1.59 -2.25 -5.97
C THR A 93 -2.66 -1.87 -6.99
N THR A 94 -3.16 -0.64 -6.94
CA THR A 94 -3.97 -0.04 -8.00
C THR A 94 -3.09 0.77 -8.94
N VAL A 95 -3.48 0.85 -10.21
CA VAL A 95 -2.77 1.66 -11.19
C VAL A 95 -3.73 2.63 -11.84
N ASP A 96 -3.44 3.91 -11.69
CA ASP A 96 -4.09 4.99 -12.42
C ASP A 96 -3.24 5.35 -13.64
N SER A 97 -3.88 5.62 -14.76
CA SER A 97 -3.20 5.99 -16.00
C SER A 97 -3.92 7.11 -16.72
N SER A 98 -3.17 7.99 -17.37
CA SER A 98 -3.76 9.04 -18.20
C SER A 98 -2.97 9.25 -19.49
N ASP A 99 -3.66 9.16 -20.62
CA ASP A 99 -3.15 9.45 -21.95
C ASP A 99 -3.78 10.75 -22.48
N THR A 100 -2.95 11.79 -22.63
CA THR A 100 -3.35 13.07 -23.21
C THR A 100 -2.75 13.26 -24.59
N LEU A 101 -3.61 13.32 -25.60
CA LEU A 101 -3.26 13.62 -26.98
C LEU A 101 -3.64 15.05 -27.35
N GLU A 102 -2.64 15.93 -27.48
CA GLU A 102 -2.79 17.24 -28.10
C GLU A 102 -2.48 17.17 -29.60
N THR A 103 -3.39 17.70 -30.43
CA THR A 103 -3.16 17.89 -31.85
C THR A 103 -3.48 19.31 -32.30
N ARG A 104 -2.62 19.85 -33.16
CA ARG A 104 -2.86 21.09 -33.92
C ARG A 104 -2.11 21.04 -35.24
N LYS A 105 -2.24 22.10 -36.05
CA LYS A 105 -1.58 22.14 -37.37
C LYS A 105 -0.06 21.93 -37.24
N ARG A 106 0.43 20.81 -37.81
CA ARG A 106 1.84 20.41 -37.82
C ARG A 106 2.44 20.11 -36.43
N PHE A 107 1.60 19.78 -35.45
CA PHE A 107 2.04 19.42 -34.12
C PHE A 107 1.14 18.32 -33.56
N LYS A 108 1.76 17.31 -32.95
CA LYS A 108 1.13 16.25 -32.18
C LYS A 108 1.96 16.09 -30.92
N GLN A 109 1.32 16.00 -29.76
CA GLN A 109 1.98 15.60 -28.52
C GLN A 109 1.11 14.56 -27.85
N THR A 110 1.71 13.46 -27.42
CA THR A 110 1.11 12.49 -26.51
C THR A 110 1.86 12.61 -25.19
N THR A 111 1.12 12.67 -24.09
CA THR A 111 1.67 12.52 -22.74
C THR A 111 0.96 11.34 -22.11
N SER A 112 1.70 10.33 -21.67
CA SER A 112 1.15 9.22 -20.87
C SER A 112 1.69 9.33 -19.46
N THR A 113 0.87 8.91 -18.51
CA THR A 113 1.21 8.85 -17.08
C THR A 113 0.69 7.54 -16.53
N ARG A 114 1.45 6.95 -15.61
CA ARG A 114 1.11 5.73 -14.90
C ARG A 114 1.52 5.90 -13.45
N ASP A 115 0.56 5.88 -12.56
CA ASP A 115 0.75 6.08 -11.14
C ASP A 115 0.27 4.84 -10.38
N GLU A 116 1.17 4.19 -9.65
CA GLU A 116 0.82 3.08 -8.78
C GLU A 116 0.44 3.58 -7.38
N THR A 117 -0.49 2.88 -6.73
CA THR A 117 -0.80 3.07 -5.32
C THR A 117 -0.88 1.73 -4.63
N VAL A 118 0.00 1.50 -3.67
CA VAL A 118 0.09 0.30 -2.85
C VAL A 118 -0.79 0.47 -1.62
N HIS A 119 -1.76 -0.43 -1.50
CA HIS A 119 -2.65 -0.54 -0.36
C HIS A 119 -2.16 -1.67 0.55
N GLY A 120 -1.70 -1.35 1.75
CA GLY A 120 -1.42 -2.32 2.80
C GLY A 120 -2.62 -2.59 3.70
N THR A 121 -2.43 -3.45 4.71
CA THR A 121 -3.47 -3.69 5.72
C THR A 121 -3.45 -2.59 6.78
N ASP A 122 -4.62 -2.05 7.09
CA ASP A 122 -4.84 -1.15 8.22
C ASP A 122 -5.26 -1.97 9.46
N PHE A 123 -4.53 -1.80 10.56
CA PHE A 123 -4.84 -2.31 11.89
C PHE A 123 -5.08 -1.11 12.80
N THR A 124 -6.34 -0.84 13.15
CA THR A 124 -6.73 0.31 13.99
C THR A 124 -7.45 -0.18 15.23
N ALA A 125 -7.07 0.37 16.38
CA ALA A 125 -7.71 0.10 17.66
C ALA A 125 -7.77 1.35 18.53
N GLY A 126 -8.86 1.56 19.26
CA GLY A 126 -8.96 2.63 20.25
C GLY A 126 -8.02 2.43 21.44
N SER A 127 -7.68 1.19 21.74
CA SER A 127 -6.73 0.77 22.80
C SER A 127 -5.74 -0.23 22.23
N ASP A 128 -5.34 -1.27 22.97
CA ASP A 128 -4.21 -2.13 22.63
C ASP A 128 -4.40 -2.91 21.31
N ILE A 129 -3.32 -3.06 20.55
CA ILE A 129 -3.19 -3.98 19.41
C ILE A 129 -2.23 -5.09 19.79
N ALA A 130 -2.66 -6.34 19.66
CA ALA A 130 -1.83 -7.53 19.81
C ALA A 130 -1.83 -8.35 18.51
N LEU A 131 -0.65 -8.45 17.87
CA LEU A 131 -0.40 -9.29 16.71
C LEU A 131 0.50 -10.44 17.15
N GLN A 132 0.00 -11.68 17.08
CA GLN A 132 0.70 -12.86 17.56
C GLN A 132 0.68 -13.98 16.53
N ALA A 133 1.84 -14.58 16.33
CA ALA A 133 2.02 -15.76 15.49
C ALA A 133 2.89 -16.81 16.20
N GLY A 134 2.57 -18.09 16.02
CA GLY A 134 3.37 -19.19 16.56
C GLY A 134 4.73 -19.34 15.89
N HIS A 135 4.83 -18.95 14.61
CA HIS A 135 6.06 -18.91 13.81
C HIS A 135 6.36 -17.46 13.45
N ASP A 136 5.81 -16.91 12.38
CA ASP A 136 6.26 -15.62 11.83
C ASP A 136 5.15 -14.56 11.76
N VAL A 137 5.52 -13.29 12.00
CA VAL A 137 4.68 -12.13 11.67
C VAL A 137 5.30 -11.37 10.50
N ASN A 138 4.61 -11.35 9.35
CA ASN A 138 5.06 -10.71 8.12
C ASN A 138 4.11 -9.56 7.76
N LEU A 139 4.55 -8.32 7.90
CA LEU A 139 3.77 -7.13 7.57
C LEU A 139 4.45 -6.33 6.45
N THR A 140 3.76 -6.18 5.32
CA THR A 140 4.26 -5.39 4.17
C THR A 140 3.37 -4.16 3.95
N ALA A 141 3.99 -2.97 3.91
CA ALA A 141 3.34 -1.66 3.84
C ALA A 141 2.13 -1.50 4.78
N ALA A 142 2.16 -2.18 5.94
CA ALA A 142 1.03 -2.21 6.85
C ALA A 142 1.00 -0.99 7.77
N GLN A 143 -0.20 -0.53 8.13
CA GLN A 143 -0.40 0.58 9.04
C GLN A 143 -1.02 0.05 10.34
N VAL A 144 -0.24 0.04 11.43
CA VAL A 144 -0.68 -0.42 12.75
C VAL A 144 -0.75 0.76 13.70
N TYR A 145 -1.95 1.11 14.13
CA TYR A 145 -2.21 2.32 14.91
C TYR A 145 -3.14 2.04 16.09
N SER A 146 -2.61 2.21 17.30
CA SER A 146 -3.37 2.29 18.53
C SER A 146 -3.57 3.75 18.94
N GLU A 147 -4.79 4.15 19.27
CA GLU A 147 -5.10 5.54 19.65
C GLU A 147 -4.59 5.91 21.04
N THR A 148 -4.81 5.03 22.04
CA THR A 148 -4.46 5.29 23.46
C THR A 148 -3.80 4.11 24.16
N GLY A 149 -3.43 3.06 23.42
CA GLY A 149 -2.89 1.82 23.95
C GLY A 149 -1.53 1.47 23.36
N GLY A 150 -1.05 0.28 23.71
CA GLY A 150 0.18 -0.28 23.17
C GLY A 150 -0.04 -1.07 21.87
N VAL A 151 1.03 -1.21 21.10
CA VAL A 151 1.13 -2.17 19.99
C VAL A 151 2.13 -3.25 20.39
N ALA A 152 1.68 -4.50 20.44
CA ALA A 152 2.52 -5.66 20.69
C ALA A 152 2.53 -6.56 19.45
N VAL A 153 3.72 -6.83 18.90
CA VAL A 153 3.93 -7.77 17.81
C VAL A 153 4.85 -8.88 18.30
N THR A 154 4.37 -10.11 18.29
CA THR A 154 5.08 -11.26 18.85
C THR A 154 5.07 -12.45 17.89
N ALA A 155 6.24 -13.05 17.71
CA ALA A 155 6.42 -14.21 16.85
C ALA A 155 7.31 -15.26 17.54
N GLY A 156 6.97 -16.54 17.40
CA GLY A 156 7.81 -17.62 17.94
C GLY A 156 9.15 -17.76 17.22
N HIS A 157 9.21 -17.37 15.94
CA HIS A 157 10.41 -17.34 15.11
C HIS A 157 10.74 -15.89 14.73
N ASP A 158 10.20 -15.34 13.63
CA ASP A 158 10.65 -14.07 13.07
C ASP A 158 9.55 -13.00 13.01
N VAL A 159 9.92 -11.73 13.20
CA VAL A 159 9.06 -10.58 12.87
C VAL A 159 9.69 -9.81 11.72
N ASN A 160 8.96 -9.69 10.61
CA ASN A 160 9.38 -9.00 9.40
C ASN A 160 8.43 -7.84 9.11
N LEU A 161 8.93 -6.60 9.23
CA LEU A 161 8.24 -5.37 8.86
C LEU A 161 8.87 -4.80 7.60
N LEU A 162 8.17 -4.89 6.48
CA LEU A 162 8.69 -4.64 5.15
C LEU A 162 7.99 -3.45 4.50
N ALA A 163 8.74 -2.63 3.78
CA ALA A 163 8.18 -1.65 2.88
C ALA A 163 7.81 -2.30 1.54
N ALA A 164 6.80 -1.75 0.87
CA ALA A 164 6.57 -1.96 -0.55
C ALA A 164 7.18 -0.81 -1.37
N GLN A 165 7.10 -0.90 -2.70
CA GLN A 165 7.48 0.17 -3.61
C GLN A 165 6.32 0.45 -4.56
N GLU A 166 6.09 1.75 -4.80
CA GLU A 166 5.25 2.28 -5.86
C GLU A 166 6.12 2.83 -6.98
N GLN A 167 5.59 2.80 -8.19
CA GLN A 167 6.20 3.33 -9.39
C GLN A 167 5.31 4.42 -10.00
N HIS A 168 5.94 5.51 -10.42
CA HIS A 168 5.28 6.63 -11.07
C HIS A 168 6.05 6.98 -12.34
N ASP A 169 5.40 6.80 -13.48
CA ASP A 169 6.00 6.99 -14.78
C ASP A 169 5.27 8.11 -15.54
N ALA A 170 6.04 8.91 -16.27
CA ALA A 170 5.49 9.83 -17.25
C ALA A 170 6.32 9.75 -18.54
N GLU A 171 5.63 9.74 -19.68
CA GLU A 171 6.27 9.82 -21.00
C GLU A 171 5.66 10.95 -21.82
N GLN A 172 6.49 11.59 -22.64
CA GLN A 172 6.07 12.62 -23.58
C GLN A 172 6.66 12.39 -24.96
N ASP A 173 5.78 12.12 -25.92
CA ASP A 173 6.10 12.05 -27.34
C ASP A 173 5.63 13.31 -28.05
N MET A 174 6.56 14.08 -28.61
CA MET A 174 6.21 15.26 -29.41
C MET A 174 6.65 15.11 -30.85
N GLN A 175 5.77 15.46 -31.79
CA GLN A 175 6.08 15.58 -33.21
C GLN A 175 5.75 16.98 -33.74
N LYS A 176 6.72 17.65 -34.33
CA LYS A 176 6.58 18.99 -34.90
C LYS A 176 7.06 19.03 -36.35
N LYS A 177 6.20 19.48 -37.27
CA LYS A 177 6.53 19.64 -38.69
C LYS A 177 6.72 21.11 -39.05
N LYS A 178 7.81 21.45 -39.74
CA LYS A 178 8.05 22.77 -40.35
C LYS A 178 8.03 22.62 -41.87
N LYS A 179 7.34 23.52 -42.58
CA LYS A 179 7.36 23.61 -44.05
C LYS A 179 8.00 24.93 -44.46
N GLY A 180 8.98 24.88 -45.34
CA GLY A 180 9.54 26.01 -46.09
C GLY A 180 9.03 26.02 -47.53
N PHE A 181 9.47 26.99 -48.33
CA PHE A 181 9.01 27.23 -49.71
C PHE A 181 9.25 26.03 -50.66
N LEU A 182 10.23 25.15 -50.38
CA LEU A 182 10.55 23.96 -51.19
C LEU A 182 10.86 22.68 -50.40
N SER A 183 10.78 22.68 -49.05
CA SER A 183 11.12 21.49 -48.23
C SER A 183 10.29 21.39 -46.94
N SER A 184 10.22 20.19 -46.37
CA SER A 184 9.60 19.94 -45.06
C SER A 184 10.53 19.18 -44.12
N LYS A 185 10.57 19.58 -42.85
CA LYS A 185 11.32 18.90 -41.77
C LYS A 185 10.35 18.47 -40.68
N THR A 186 10.45 17.22 -40.23
CA THR A 186 9.75 16.69 -39.07
C THR A 186 10.77 16.53 -37.94
N THR A 187 10.43 16.99 -36.75
CA THR A 187 11.20 16.79 -35.52
C THR A 187 10.33 15.95 -34.58
N THR A 188 10.91 14.90 -34.02
CA THR A 188 10.31 14.06 -32.98
C THR A 188 11.17 14.15 -31.72
N THR A 189 10.55 14.30 -30.55
CA THR A 189 11.21 14.18 -29.25
C THR A 189 10.46 13.14 -28.42
N HIS A 190 11.19 12.47 -27.54
CA HIS A 190 10.72 11.45 -26.63
C HIS A 190 11.45 11.70 -25.32
N ASP A 191 10.67 12.02 -24.28
CA ASP A 191 11.16 12.30 -22.94
C ASP A 191 10.39 11.37 -21.98
N GLU A 192 11.09 10.79 -21.00
CA GLU A 192 10.57 9.81 -20.05
C GLU A 192 11.07 10.17 -18.64
N TRP A 193 10.21 9.93 -17.64
CA TRP A 193 10.49 10.14 -16.22
C TRP A 193 10.03 8.91 -15.45
N HIS A 194 10.87 8.44 -14.54
CA HIS A 194 10.55 7.33 -13.65
C HIS A 194 10.84 7.71 -12.20
N ASP A 195 9.86 7.50 -11.35
CA ASP A 195 9.95 7.66 -9.91
C ASP A 195 9.60 6.34 -9.22
N SER A 196 10.35 6.01 -8.18
CA SER A 196 10.00 4.92 -7.27
C SER A 196 10.01 5.41 -5.83
N THR A 197 8.89 5.19 -5.15
CA THR A 197 8.68 5.62 -3.76
C THR A 197 8.39 4.41 -2.90
N ALA A 198 9.07 4.32 -1.76
CA ALA A 198 8.79 3.29 -0.79
C ALA A 198 7.56 3.60 0.07
N VAL A 199 6.72 2.59 0.26
CA VAL A 199 5.58 2.61 1.18
C VAL A 199 5.93 1.79 2.41
N ALA A 200 6.24 2.50 3.50
CA ALA A 200 6.71 1.90 4.74
C ALA A 200 5.62 1.09 5.47
N THR A 201 6.02 0.06 6.20
CA THR A 201 5.20 -0.46 7.32
C THR A 201 5.36 0.47 8.52
N THR A 202 4.26 0.93 9.11
CA THR A 202 4.28 1.81 10.29
C THR A 202 3.58 1.19 11.48
N LEU A 203 4.20 1.25 12.66
CA LEU A 203 3.63 0.85 13.94
C LEU A 203 3.64 2.06 14.88
N SER A 204 2.48 2.40 15.44
CA SER A 204 2.32 3.54 16.33
C SER A 204 1.35 3.26 17.48
N GLY A 205 1.71 3.70 18.68
CA GLY A 205 0.87 3.65 19.88
C GLY A 205 1.54 4.37 21.05
N ASP A 206 1.00 4.21 22.25
CA ASP A 206 1.63 4.72 23.47
C ASP A 206 2.90 3.97 23.83
N SER A 207 2.88 2.65 23.65
CA SER A 207 4.09 1.84 23.66
C SER A 207 4.11 0.92 22.45
N VAL A 208 5.30 0.60 21.94
CA VAL A 208 5.45 -0.41 20.89
C VAL A 208 6.44 -1.47 21.34
N GLN A 209 6.00 -2.73 21.33
CA GLN A 209 6.82 -3.88 21.68
C GLN A 209 6.84 -4.85 20.51
N ILE A 210 8.04 -5.14 20.00
CA ILE A 210 8.26 -6.13 18.95
C ILE A 210 9.17 -7.21 19.53
N ALA A 211 8.71 -8.45 19.56
CA ALA A 211 9.47 -9.58 20.08
C ALA A 211 9.44 -10.78 19.14
N ALA A 212 10.61 -11.32 18.85
CA ALA A 212 10.77 -12.52 18.03
C ALA A 212 11.69 -13.53 18.74
N GLY A 213 11.33 -14.81 18.68
CA GLY A 213 12.19 -15.88 19.21
C GLY A 213 13.52 -16.03 18.48
N ASN A 214 13.57 -15.66 17.20
CA ASN A 214 14.75 -15.66 16.35
C ASN A 214 15.12 -14.22 15.93
N ASN A 215 14.59 -13.70 14.83
CA ASN A 215 15.06 -12.44 14.24
C ASN A 215 13.95 -11.40 14.16
N VAL A 216 14.34 -10.14 14.26
CA VAL A 216 13.48 -8.99 13.93
C VAL A 216 14.12 -8.26 12.75
N LEU A 217 13.39 -8.14 11.65
CA LEU A 217 13.77 -7.39 10.46
C LEU A 217 12.81 -6.22 10.25
N LEU A 218 13.35 -5.00 10.21
CA LEU A 218 12.65 -3.80 9.75
C LEU A 218 13.34 -3.31 8.47
N GLN A 219 12.70 -3.50 7.33
CA GLN A 219 13.18 -3.01 6.04
C GLN A 219 12.26 -1.90 5.55
N GLY A 220 12.68 -0.64 5.68
CA GLY A 220 11.87 0.52 5.34
C GLY A 220 10.65 0.70 6.25
N ALA A 221 10.72 0.23 7.51
CA ALA A 221 9.64 0.36 8.48
C ALA A 221 9.86 1.56 9.44
N GLN A 222 8.76 2.09 9.98
CA GLN A 222 8.76 3.16 10.99
C GLN A 222 8.06 2.67 12.25
N VAL A 223 8.69 2.83 13.41
CA VAL A 223 8.12 2.43 14.71
C VAL A 223 8.16 3.62 15.64
N ALA A 224 6.99 4.02 16.16
CA ALA A 224 6.84 5.20 16.99
C ALA A 224 6.01 4.90 18.24
N GLY A 225 6.55 5.22 19.42
CA GLY A 225 5.83 5.20 20.69
C GLY A 225 5.81 6.61 21.28
N THR A 226 4.71 7.04 21.89
CA THR A 226 4.72 8.28 22.70
C THR A 226 5.46 8.07 24.03
N GLY A 227 5.45 6.83 24.53
CA GLY A 227 6.26 6.31 25.63
C GLY A 227 7.38 5.40 25.12
N ASP A 228 7.32 4.11 25.48
CA ASP A 228 8.42 3.17 25.23
C ASP A 228 8.33 2.48 23.87
N VAL A 229 9.49 2.28 23.23
CA VAL A 229 9.65 1.42 22.06
C VAL A 229 10.69 0.34 22.39
N VAL A 230 10.29 -0.93 22.32
CA VAL A 230 11.13 -2.09 22.64
C VAL A 230 11.17 -3.04 21.46
N LEU A 231 12.38 -3.38 21.02
CA LEU A 231 12.62 -4.42 20.00
C LEU A 231 13.49 -5.51 20.62
N ALA A 232 12.99 -6.73 20.65
CA ALA A 232 13.67 -7.90 21.20
C ALA A 232 13.74 -9.01 20.14
N ALA A 233 14.95 -9.46 19.83
CA ALA A 233 15.20 -10.61 18.98
C ALA A 233 16.06 -11.62 19.75
N GLY A 234 15.72 -12.90 19.67
CA GLY A 234 16.55 -13.95 20.29
C GLY A 234 17.92 -14.11 19.63
N ASN A 235 18.02 -13.80 18.34
CA ASN A 235 19.23 -13.92 17.51
C ASN A 235 19.66 -12.56 16.93
N ASN A 236 18.99 -12.06 15.88
CA ASN A 236 19.43 -10.84 15.17
C ASN A 236 18.34 -9.77 15.12
N LEU A 237 18.72 -8.51 15.32
CA LEU A 237 17.91 -7.35 15.01
C LEU A 237 18.53 -6.62 13.81
N THR A 238 17.80 -6.58 12.69
CA THR A 238 18.25 -5.98 11.42
C THR A 238 17.35 -4.79 11.06
N LEU A 239 17.96 -3.64 10.81
CA LEU A 239 17.28 -2.41 10.40
C LEU A 239 17.87 -1.96 9.06
N GLU A 240 17.07 -1.99 8.02
CA GLU A 240 17.46 -1.65 6.65
C GLU A 240 16.60 -0.50 6.12
N THR A 241 17.21 0.37 5.33
CA THR A 241 16.50 1.42 4.59
C THR A 241 16.19 0.95 3.19
N ILE A 242 15.04 1.37 2.67
CA ILE A 242 14.68 1.25 1.26
C ILE A 242 14.93 2.59 0.56
N GLN A 243 15.39 2.55 -0.70
CA GLN A 243 15.75 3.75 -1.45
C GLN A 243 14.62 4.16 -2.38
N ASN A 244 14.31 5.45 -2.39
CA ASN A 244 13.52 6.05 -3.46
C ASN A 244 14.45 6.36 -4.63
N ALA A 245 13.96 6.24 -5.85
CA ALA A 245 14.71 6.52 -7.06
C ALA A 245 13.95 7.52 -7.94
N HIS A 246 14.69 8.37 -8.64
CA HIS A 246 14.19 9.27 -9.67
C HIS A 246 15.17 9.24 -10.85
N SER A 247 14.68 9.11 -12.07
CA SER A 247 15.50 9.16 -13.30
C SER A 247 14.78 9.85 -14.45
#